data_AF-A0A8S3IAY0-F1
#
_entry.id   AF-A0A8S3IAY0-F1
#
_cell.length_a   1.000
_cell.length_b   1.000
_cell.length_c   1.000
_cell.angle_alpha   90.00
_cell.angle_beta   90.00
_cell.angle_gamma   90.00
#
_symmetry.space_group_name_H-M   'P 1'
#
loop_
_entity.id
_entity.type
_entity.pdbx_description
1 polymer ?
#
loop_
_entity_poly.entity_id
_entity_poly.type
_entity_poly.pdbx_seq_one_letter_code
_entity_poly.pdbx_strand_id
1 'polypeptide(L)'
;MQTKQVRINNINRVYDYCLNNVICRRTQLLEYFGEIFSSSECKSIMSTECDNCRQVYKTSSIDCTRISIEILKLVSDLNQTNTTLSYIIDILRGVNSKTILDAGHHRLRAFNLCHQLTRLDLERLITRLIIDGYLKQEFLDQQTSSIVAYLRPGVNAIQLASSSSQRSTNTSKIQIELIIRIEQI
;
A
#
# COMPACT_ATOMS: atom_id res chain seq x y z
N MET A 1 2.91 -17.75 -21.48
CA MET A 1 2.71 -17.33 -20.07
C MET A 1 3.60 -16.14 -19.66
N GLN A 2 4.86 -16.03 -20.12
CA GLN A 2 5.77 -14.91 -19.76
C GLN A 2 5.26 -13.49 -20.12
N THR A 3 4.54 -13.31 -21.24
CA THR A 3 4.10 -11.97 -21.72
C THR A 3 3.10 -11.29 -20.76
N LYS A 4 2.23 -12.05 -20.08
CA LYS A 4 1.25 -11.49 -19.13
C LYS A 4 1.96 -10.98 -17.87
N GLN A 5 2.91 -11.75 -17.35
CA GLN A 5 3.67 -11.37 -16.15
C GLN A 5 4.51 -10.12 -16.40
N VAL A 6 5.16 -10.01 -17.56
CA VAL A 6 5.92 -8.81 -17.94
C VAL A 6 5.03 -7.57 -17.99
N ARG A 7 3.82 -7.68 -18.56
CA ARG A 7 2.86 -6.57 -18.61
C ARG A 7 2.43 -6.12 -17.21
N ILE A 8 2.13 -7.06 -16.32
CA ILE A 8 1.77 -6.77 -14.93
C ILE A 8 2.94 -6.08 -14.21
N ASN A 9 4.16 -6.59 -14.38
CA ASN A 9 5.35 -5.98 -13.78
C ASN A 9 5.55 -4.54 -14.26
N ASN A 10 5.32 -4.25 -15.55
CA ASN A 10 5.42 -2.88 -16.07
C ASN A 10 4.32 -1.96 -15.48
N ILE A 11 3.09 -2.45 -15.32
CA ILE A 11 2.02 -1.70 -14.65
C ILE A 11 2.41 -1.40 -13.20
N ASN A 12 2.93 -2.40 -12.48
CA ASN A 12 3.39 -2.23 -11.10
C ASN A 12 4.50 -1.17 -10.99
N ARG A 13 5.42 -1.11 -11.95
CA ARG A 13 6.47 -0.06 -12.00
C ARG A 13 5.89 1.35 -12.17
N VAL A 14 4.90 1.52 -13.06
CA VAL A 14 4.20 2.81 -13.24
C VAL A 14 3.46 3.18 -11.96
N TYR A 15 2.84 2.21 -11.31
CA TYR A 15 2.13 2.41 -10.06
C TYR A 15 3.07 2.84 -8.92
N ASP A 16 4.19 2.15 -8.75
CA ASP A 16 5.25 2.49 -7.79
C ASP A 16 5.78 3.91 -8.06
N TYR A 17 6.03 4.26 -9.32
CA TYR A 17 6.43 5.61 -9.72
C TYR A 17 5.41 6.65 -9.25
N CYS A 18 4.12 6.45 -9.48
CA CYS A 18 3.07 7.41 -9.09
C CYS A 18 2.95 7.56 -7.57
N LEU A 19 2.97 6.44 -6.84
CA LEU A 19 2.77 6.44 -5.40
C LEU A 19 4.01 6.86 -4.59
N ASN A 20 5.20 6.78 -5.17
CA ASN A 20 6.42 7.19 -4.50
C ASN A 20 6.50 8.72 -4.44
N ASN A 21 6.26 9.28 -3.25
CA ASN A 21 6.29 10.72 -2.99
C ASN A 21 7.60 11.19 -2.33
N VAL A 22 8.68 10.41 -2.45
CA VAL A 22 9.93 10.65 -1.71
C VAL A 22 11.14 10.66 -2.61
N ILE A 23 11.29 9.64 -3.44
CA ILE A 23 12.42 9.55 -4.35
C ILE A 23 12.20 10.56 -5.47
N CYS A 24 13.24 11.30 -5.86
CA CYS A 24 13.18 12.25 -6.97
C CYS A 24 12.53 11.61 -8.21
N ARG A 25 11.51 12.27 -8.79
CA ARG A 25 10.82 11.77 -10.00
C ARG A 25 11.79 11.54 -11.16
N ARG A 26 12.79 12.42 -11.30
CA ARG A 26 13.80 12.32 -12.36
C ARG A 26 14.72 11.12 -12.16
N THR A 27 15.21 10.91 -10.93
CA THR A 27 15.99 9.71 -10.60
C THR A 27 15.21 8.44 -10.93
N GLN A 28 13.95 8.32 -10.49
CA GLN A 28 13.13 7.14 -10.78
C GLN A 28 12.92 6.90 -12.28
N LEU A 29 12.63 7.96 -13.04
CA LEU A 29 12.37 7.86 -14.48
C LEU A 29 13.64 7.47 -15.25
N LEU A 30 14.77 8.09 -14.92
CA LEU A 30 16.05 7.85 -15.60
C LEU A 30 16.62 6.47 -15.24
N GLU A 31 16.49 6.04 -13.99
CA GLU A 31 16.86 4.69 -13.55
C GLU A 31 16.11 3.60 -14.33
N TYR A 32 14.82 3.81 -14.63
CA TYR A 32 14.04 2.87 -15.44
C TYR A 32 14.64 2.65 -16.84
N PHE A 33 15.28 3.68 -17.41
CA PHE A 33 15.99 3.61 -18.70
C PHE A 33 17.48 3.26 -18.57
N GLY A 34 17.96 2.97 -17.36
CA GLY A 34 19.36 2.60 -17.10
C GLY A 34 20.30 3.80 -16.96
N GLU A 35 19.77 5.00 -16.78
CA GLU A 35 20.55 6.21 -16.56
C GLU A 35 20.75 6.49 -15.06
N ILE A 36 21.96 6.95 -14.69
CA ILE A 36 22.30 7.31 -13.31
C ILE A 36 22.09 8.81 -13.16
N PHE A 37 21.24 9.21 -12.20
CA PHE A 37 20.92 10.61 -11.97
C PHE A 37 20.71 10.92 -10.48
N SER A 38 21.42 11.92 -9.96
CA SER A 38 21.32 12.30 -8.55
C SER A 38 20.17 13.26 -8.28
N SER A 39 19.46 13.04 -7.16
CA SER A 39 18.46 14.00 -6.68
C SER A 39 19.02 15.41 -6.43
N SER A 40 20.33 15.55 -6.15
CA SER A 40 21.00 16.84 -6.01
C SER A 40 21.00 17.64 -7.31
N GLU A 41 21.11 16.96 -8.46
CA GLU A 41 21.04 17.60 -9.78
C GLU A 41 19.63 18.14 -10.04
N CYS A 42 18.57 17.40 -9.66
CA CYS A 42 17.20 17.92 -9.73
C CYS A 42 17.00 19.17 -8.88
N LYS A 43 17.61 19.21 -7.70
CA LYS A 43 17.54 20.34 -6.75
C LYS A 43 18.45 21.51 -7.12
N SER A 44 19.31 21.38 -8.14
CA SER A 44 20.23 22.46 -8.52
C SER A 44 19.52 23.67 -9.15
N ILE A 45 18.36 23.44 -9.78
CA ILE A 45 17.57 24.48 -10.46
C ILE A 45 16.15 24.50 -9.87
N MET A 46 15.91 25.44 -8.95
CA MET A 46 14.64 25.59 -8.23
C MET A 46 13.42 25.72 -9.17
N SER A 47 13.57 26.38 -10.32
CA SER A 47 12.45 26.56 -11.26
C SER A 47 12.01 25.27 -11.95
N THR A 48 12.83 24.21 -11.92
CA THR A 48 12.54 22.94 -12.59
C THR A 48 12.58 21.74 -11.66
N GLU A 49 12.70 21.93 -10.35
CA GLU A 49 12.65 20.82 -9.41
C GLU A 49 11.32 20.05 -9.52
N CYS A 50 11.37 18.72 -9.33
CA CYS A 50 10.16 17.91 -9.30
C CYS A 50 9.39 18.08 -7.98
N ASP A 51 8.13 17.68 -7.97
CA ASP A 51 7.24 17.71 -6.80
C ASP A 51 7.86 17.02 -5.56
N ASN A 52 8.44 15.84 -5.75
CA ASN A 52 9.08 15.09 -4.66
C ASN A 52 10.33 15.79 -4.10
N CYS A 53 11.08 16.54 -4.93
CA CYS A 53 12.25 17.29 -4.47
C CYS A 53 11.88 18.61 -3.81
N ARG A 54 10.80 19.26 -4.28
CA ARG A 54 10.21 20.45 -3.67
C ARG A 54 9.64 20.16 -2.28
N GLN A 55 9.14 18.94 -2.09
CA GLN A 55 8.58 18.51 -0.81
C GLN A 55 9.69 18.24 0.22
N VAL A 56 9.72 19.05 1.28
CA VAL A 56 10.65 18.90 2.42
C VAL A 56 9.94 18.10 3.53
N TYR A 57 9.75 16.79 3.33
CA TYR A 57 9.21 15.93 4.38
C TYR A 57 10.32 15.22 5.15
N LYS A 58 10.13 15.10 6.48
CA LYS A 58 10.90 14.13 7.27
C LYS A 58 10.38 12.74 6.93
N THR A 59 11.29 11.91 6.44
CA THR A 59 11.03 10.55 6.05
C THR A 59 11.50 9.62 7.15
N SER A 60 10.62 8.78 7.69
CA SER A 60 11.01 7.68 8.57
C SER A 60 10.59 6.36 7.95
N SER A 61 11.46 5.35 8.06
CA SER A 61 11.12 3.97 7.78
C SER A 61 10.44 3.39 9.02
N ILE A 62 9.21 2.87 8.87
CA ILE A 62 8.42 2.33 9.97
C ILE A 62 8.14 0.85 9.70
N ASP A 63 8.42 0.00 10.70
CA ASP A 63 8.06 -1.42 10.64
C ASP A 63 6.54 -1.58 10.67
N CYS A 64 5.97 -1.89 9.51
CA CYS A 64 4.54 -2.08 9.32
C CYS A 64 4.12 -3.55 9.41
N THR A 65 4.98 -4.46 9.89
CA THR A 65 4.68 -5.90 9.97
C THR A 65 3.42 -6.17 10.79
N ARG A 66 3.30 -5.55 11.98
CA ARG A 66 2.13 -5.74 12.85
C ARG A 66 0.84 -5.20 12.22
N ILE A 67 0.92 -4.03 11.59
CA ILE A 67 -0.22 -3.42 10.89
C ILE A 67 -0.65 -4.32 9.73
N SER A 68 0.31 -4.84 8.96
CA SER A 68 0.07 -5.74 7.83
C SER A 68 -0.64 -7.02 8.25
N ILE A 69 -0.25 -7.62 9.37
CA ILE A 69 -0.92 -8.80 9.94
C ILE A 69 -2.38 -8.49 10.30
N GLU A 70 -2.65 -7.35 10.93
CA GLU A 70 -4.03 -6.95 11.27
C GLU A 70 -4.87 -6.64 10.03
N ILE A 71 -4.28 -6.05 8.98
CA ILE A 71 -4.94 -5.87 7.67
C ILE A 71 -5.30 -7.22 7.05
N LEU A 72 -4.38 -8.19 7.08
CA LEU A 72 -4.63 -9.53 6.54
C LEU A 72 -5.74 -10.26 7.29
N LYS A 73 -5.77 -10.15 8.62
CA LYS A 73 -6.86 -10.68 9.45
C LYS A 73 -8.19 -10.03 9.08
N LEU A 74 -8.25 -8.70 9.03
CA LEU A 74 -9.46 -7.96 8.63
C LEU A 74 -10.00 -8.41 7.27
N VAL A 75 -9.13 -8.50 6.26
CA VAL A 75 -9.54 -8.95 4.91
C VAL A 75 -9.99 -10.42 4.93
N SER A 76 -9.38 -11.26 5.78
CA SER A 76 -9.78 -12.66 5.94
C SER A 76 -11.14 -12.79 6.64
N ASP A 77 -11.37 -12.04 7.71
CA ASP A 77 -12.63 -12.01 8.46
C ASP A 77 -13.79 -11.52 7.57
N LEU A 78 -13.49 -10.57 6.67
CA LEU A 78 -14.45 -10.00 5.72
C LEU A 78 -14.46 -10.71 4.36
N ASN A 79 -13.80 -11.85 4.20
CA ASN A 79 -13.60 -12.48 2.89
C ASN A 79 -14.92 -12.92 2.21
N GLN A 80 -15.96 -13.21 2.99
CA GLN A 80 -17.31 -13.52 2.47
C GLN A 80 -18.07 -12.27 2.00
N THR A 81 -17.55 -11.08 2.29
CA THR A 81 -18.14 -9.81 1.90
C THR A 81 -17.32 -9.14 0.79
N ASN A 82 -18.00 -8.42 -0.08
CA ASN A 82 -17.38 -7.67 -1.17
C ASN A 82 -16.81 -6.35 -0.65
N THR A 83 -15.57 -6.37 -0.18
CA THR A 83 -14.87 -5.21 0.36
C THR A 83 -13.87 -4.65 -0.63
N THR A 84 -13.97 -3.34 -0.91
CA THR A 84 -13.01 -2.64 -1.77
C THR A 84 -11.82 -2.14 -0.95
N LEU A 85 -10.73 -1.78 -1.61
CA LEU A 85 -9.57 -1.17 -0.95
C LEU A 85 -9.97 0.10 -0.17
N SER A 86 -10.78 0.97 -0.76
CA SER A 86 -11.28 2.18 -0.08
C SER A 86 -12.04 1.83 1.20
N TYR A 87 -12.90 0.81 1.15
CA TYR A 87 -13.70 0.40 2.30
C TYR A 87 -12.83 -0.12 3.46
N ILE A 88 -11.81 -0.93 3.14
CA ILE A 88 -10.84 -1.41 4.13
C ILE A 88 -10.08 -0.24 4.77
N ILE A 89 -9.65 0.74 3.97
CA ILE A 89 -8.99 1.95 4.49
C ILE A 89 -9.91 2.76 5.40
N ASP A 90 -11.16 2.92 5.01
CA ASP A 90 -12.14 3.68 5.80
C ASP A 90 -12.38 3.02 7.16
N ILE A 91 -12.43 1.67 7.24
CA ILE A 91 -12.45 0.93 8.51
C ILE A 91 -11.19 1.21 9.33
N LEU A 92 -10.00 1.01 8.74
CA LEU A 92 -8.72 1.16 9.44
C LEU A 92 -8.51 2.58 9.99
N ARG A 93 -9.02 3.61 9.31
CA ARG A 93 -8.96 5.01 9.73
C ARG A 93 -10.11 5.45 10.64
N GLY A 94 -11.06 4.58 10.94
CA GLY A 94 -12.17 4.90 11.83
C GLY A 94 -13.25 5.80 11.21
N VAL A 95 -13.43 5.75 9.89
CA VAL A 95 -14.43 6.57 9.21
C VAL A 95 -15.84 6.04 9.52
N ASN A 96 -16.69 6.91 10.08
CA ASN A 96 -18.08 6.60 10.38
C ASN A 96 -19.00 6.82 9.16
N SER A 97 -18.80 6.04 8.10
CA SER A 97 -19.72 6.07 6.95
C SER A 97 -20.98 5.25 7.26
N LYS A 98 -22.11 5.63 6.64
CA LYS A 98 -23.37 4.89 6.77
C LYS A 98 -23.19 3.39 6.46
N THR A 99 -22.43 3.07 5.41
CA THR A 99 -22.15 1.68 5.01
C THR A 99 -21.34 0.89 6.04
N ILE A 100 -20.44 1.53 6.79
CA ILE A 100 -19.68 0.90 7.89
C ILE A 100 -20.56 0.74 9.14
N LEU A 101 -21.42 1.72 9.42
CA LEU A 101 -22.33 1.69 10.57
C LEU A 101 -23.40 0.60 10.40
N ASP A 102 -24.08 0.58 9.25
CA ASP A 102 -25.14 -0.38 8.94
C ASP A 102 -24.63 -1.83 8.91
N ALA A 103 -23.38 -2.05 8.44
CA ALA A 103 -22.73 -3.35 8.45
C ALA A 103 -22.18 -3.77 9.83
N GLY A 104 -22.23 -2.89 10.84
CA GLY A 104 -21.66 -3.17 12.17
C GLY A 104 -20.13 -3.17 12.22
N HIS A 105 -19.46 -2.79 11.13
CA HIS A 105 -18.00 -2.88 11.00
C HIS A 105 -17.22 -1.84 11.84
N HIS A 106 -17.90 -0.82 12.35
CA HIS A 106 -17.38 0.09 13.37
C HIS A 106 -17.02 -0.61 14.70
N ARG A 107 -17.51 -1.84 14.91
CA ARG A 107 -17.24 -2.65 16.12
C ARG A 107 -16.07 -3.62 15.94
N LEU A 108 -15.51 -3.73 14.74
CA LEU A 108 -14.38 -4.62 14.47
C LEU A 108 -13.14 -4.11 15.21
N ARG A 109 -12.29 -5.04 15.65
CA ARG A 109 -11.02 -4.70 16.32
C ARG A 109 -10.12 -3.79 15.48
N ALA A 110 -10.18 -3.94 14.15
CA ALA A 110 -9.38 -3.16 13.22
C ALA A 110 -9.91 -1.73 13.00
N PHE A 111 -11.11 -1.40 13.51
CA PHE A 111 -11.68 -0.07 13.35
C PHE A 111 -10.81 0.98 14.07
N ASN A 112 -10.47 2.06 13.38
CA ASN A 112 -9.64 3.15 13.90
C ASN A 112 -8.19 2.75 14.31
N LEU A 113 -7.74 1.54 13.96
CA LEU A 113 -6.41 1.02 14.31
C LEU A 113 -5.26 1.86 13.71
N CYS A 114 -5.49 2.46 12.54
CA CYS A 114 -4.49 3.19 11.76
C CYS A 114 -4.86 4.67 11.60
N HIS A 115 -5.54 5.27 12.58
CA HIS A 115 -5.99 6.68 12.51
C HIS A 115 -4.83 7.67 12.31
N GLN A 116 -3.63 7.36 12.82
CA GLN A 116 -2.44 8.20 12.61
C GLN A 116 -1.86 8.13 11.18
N LEU A 117 -2.26 7.15 10.37
CA LEU A 117 -1.77 7.00 9.00
C LEU A 117 -2.67 7.75 8.03
N THR A 118 -2.04 8.42 7.06
CA THR A 118 -2.81 9.06 5.98
C THR A 118 -3.44 7.99 5.10
N ARG A 119 -4.50 8.38 4.37
CA ARG A 119 -5.10 7.52 3.35
C ARG A 119 -4.06 7.01 2.35
N LEU A 120 -3.19 7.90 1.87
CA LEU A 120 -2.15 7.56 0.91
C LEU A 120 -1.15 6.53 1.47
N ASP A 121 -0.79 6.64 2.75
CA ASP A 121 0.12 5.67 3.38
C ASP A 121 -0.52 4.28 3.47
N LEU A 122 -1.81 4.20 3.78
CA LEU A 122 -2.55 2.94 3.77
C LEU A 122 -2.76 2.38 2.35
N GLU A 123 -3.00 3.22 1.35
CA GLU A 123 -3.06 2.80 -0.06
C GLU A 123 -1.72 2.20 -0.49
N ARG A 124 -0.60 2.86 -0.16
CA ARG A 124 0.75 2.35 -0.41
C ARG A 124 1.01 1.02 0.31
N LEU A 125 0.64 0.92 1.58
CA LEU A 125 0.78 -0.31 2.38
C LEU A 125 0.01 -1.47 1.75
N ILE A 126 -1.28 -1.28 1.52
CA ILE A 126 -2.17 -2.34 1.01
C ILE A 126 -1.75 -2.75 -0.40
N THR A 127 -1.39 -1.80 -1.27
CA THR A 127 -0.93 -2.17 -2.60
C THR A 127 0.39 -2.90 -2.57
N ARG A 128 1.29 -2.56 -1.65
CA ARG A 128 2.52 -3.32 -1.48
C ARG A 128 2.23 -4.76 -1.03
N LEU A 129 1.27 -4.97 -0.13
CA LEU A 129 0.79 -6.31 0.24
C LEU A 129 0.17 -7.08 -0.94
N ILE A 130 -0.47 -6.39 -1.89
CA ILE A 130 -0.96 -7.00 -3.14
C ILE A 130 0.21 -7.44 -4.03
N ILE A 131 1.19 -6.55 -4.24
CA ILE A 131 2.36 -6.83 -5.09
C ILE A 131 3.17 -8.01 -4.53
N ASP A 132 3.35 -8.05 -3.21
CA ASP A 132 4.08 -9.13 -2.52
C ASP A 132 3.24 -10.43 -2.38
N GLY A 133 2.00 -10.44 -2.90
CA GLY A 133 1.13 -11.62 -2.96
C GLY A 133 0.47 -12.01 -1.64
N TYR A 134 0.53 -11.14 -0.62
CA TYR A 134 -0.18 -11.32 0.65
C TYR A 134 -1.67 -11.00 0.55
N LEU A 135 -2.01 -10.05 -0.32
CA LEU A 135 -3.37 -9.73 -0.73
C LEU A 135 -3.52 -9.94 -2.24
N LYS A 136 -4.75 -10.02 -2.72
CA LYS A 136 -5.05 -9.98 -4.17
C LYS A 136 -6.32 -9.17 -4.42
N GLN A 137 -6.44 -8.68 -5.65
CA GLN A 137 -7.67 -8.06 -6.15
C GLN A 137 -8.42 -9.06 -7.02
N GLU A 138 -9.70 -9.24 -6.71
CA GLU A 138 -10.64 -10.03 -7.49
C GLU A 138 -11.59 -9.07 -8.22
N PHE A 139 -11.63 -9.18 -9.55
CA PHE A 139 -12.45 -8.34 -10.40
C PHE A 139 -13.76 -9.09 -10.69
N LEU A 140 -14.88 -8.53 -10.25
CA LEU A 140 -16.19 -9.06 -10.61
C LEU A 140 -16.79 -8.19 -11.70
N ASP A 141 -17.22 -8.84 -12.78
CA ASP A 141 -17.99 -8.21 -13.84
C ASP A 141 -19.41 -8.00 -13.31
N GLN A 142 -19.73 -6.76 -12.97
CA GLN A 142 -21.10 -6.39 -12.67
C GLN A 142 -21.83 -6.16 -14.00
N GLN A 143 -23.15 -6.31 -14.06
CA GLN A 143 -23.93 -5.97 -15.27
C GLN A 143 -23.83 -4.48 -15.68
N THR A 144 -23.06 -3.69 -14.94
CA THR A 144 -22.67 -2.32 -15.24
C THR A 144 -21.34 -2.30 -15.99
N SER A 145 -21.13 -1.34 -16.88
CA SER A 145 -19.89 -1.15 -17.66
C SER A 145 -18.62 -0.83 -16.84
N SER A 146 -18.66 -1.01 -15.52
CA SER A 146 -17.57 -0.71 -14.59
C SER A 146 -17.14 -1.99 -13.87
N ILE A 147 -15.83 -2.22 -13.87
CA ILE A 147 -15.21 -3.33 -13.14
C ILE A 147 -14.92 -2.86 -11.72
N VAL A 148 -15.37 -3.62 -10.72
CA VAL A 148 -15.05 -3.37 -9.31
C VAL A 148 -14.01 -4.38 -8.83
N ALA A 149 -12.97 -3.87 -8.15
CA ALA A 149 -11.92 -4.68 -7.55
C ALA A 149 -12.18 -4.88 -6.05
N TYR A 150 -12.33 -6.13 -5.64
CA TYR A 150 -12.50 -6.54 -4.24
C TYR A 150 -11.22 -7.13 -3.67
N LEU A 151 -10.93 -6.81 -2.42
CA LEU A 151 -9.78 -7.36 -1.72
C LEU A 151 -10.06 -8.77 -1.21
N ARG A 152 -9.07 -9.65 -1.38
CA ARG A 152 -9.07 -11.03 -0.91
C ARG A 152 -7.69 -11.39 -0.35
N PRO A 153 -7.60 -12.43 0.51
CA PRO A 153 -6.33 -13.02 0.88
C PRO A 153 -5.56 -13.52 -0.37
N GLY A 154 -4.27 -13.21 -0.42
CA GLY A 154 -3.35 -13.68 -1.45
C GLY A 154 -2.75 -15.04 -1.12
N VAL A 155 -1.97 -15.60 -2.06
CA VAL A 155 -1.33 -16.92 -1.90
C VAL A 155 -0.32 -16.96 -0.75
N ASN A 156 0.29 -15.83 -0.41
CA ASN A 156 1.29 -15.72 0.65
C ASN A 156 0.67 -15.34 2.01
N ALA A 157 -0.66 -15.16 2.11
CA ALA A 157 -1.31 -14.69 3.34
C ALA A 157 -0.99 -15.54 4.58
N ILE A 158 -0.89 -16.86 4.41
CA ILE A 158 -0.62 -17.82 5.50
C ILE A 158 0.81 -17.67 6.05
N GLN A 159 1.79 -17.30 5.20
CA GLN A 159 3.20 -17.19 5.59
C GLN A 159 3.44 -16.07 6.61
N LEU A 160 2.65 -15.00 6.54
CA LEU A 160 2.70 -13.91 7.52
C LEU A 160 1.95 -14.21 8.82
N ALA A 161 0.84 -14.95 8.72
CA ALA A 161 0.07 -15.34 9.89
C ALA A 161 0.85 -16.35 10.76
N SER A 162 1.64 -17.24 10.14
CA SER A 162 2.44 -18.26 10.84
C SER A 162 3.73 -17.72 11.47
N SER A 163 4.30 -16.65 10.91
CA SER A 163 5.54 -16.02 11.43
C SER A 163 5.32 -15.24 12.74
N SER A 164 4.07 -14.98 13.15
CA SER A 164 3.74 -14.46 14.49
C SER A 164 4.07 -15.41 15.65
N SER A 165 4.25 -16.71 15.38
CA SER A 165 4.40 -17.75 16.41
C SER A 165 5.85 -18.19 16.68
N GLN A 166 6.84 -17.72 15.91
CA GLN A 166 8.25 -18.07 16.10
C GLN A 166 9.11 -16.82 16.35
N ARG A 167 9.69 -16.70 17.55
CA ARG A 167 10.73 -15.72 17.84
C ARG A 167 11.98 -16.05 17.01
N SER A 168 12.39 -15.11 16.17
CA SER A 168 13.71 -14.99 15.54
C SER A 168 14.08 -15.99 14.43
N THR A 169 14.00 -15.56 13.17
CA THR A 169 15.08 -15.64 12.15
C THR A 169 14.83 -14.59 11.06
N ASN A 170 15.89 -14.13 10.42
CA ASN A 170 16.06 -12.83 9.76
C ASN A 170 15.37 -12.68 8.38
N THR A 171 14.21 -13.35 8.13
CA THR A 171 13.71 -13.57 6.75
C THR A 171 12.24 -13.25 6.51
N SER A 172 11.53 -12.60 7.44
CA SER A 172 10.09 -12.28 7.24
C SER A 172 9.64 -10.96 7.87
N LYS A 173 10.56 -9.99 8.00
CA LYS A 173 10.12 -8.61 8.23
C LYS A 173 9.55 -8.11 6.91
N ILE A 174 8.27 -7.77 6.90
CA ILE A 174 7.79 -6.83 5.92
C ILE A 174 8.41 -5.49 6.32
N GLN A 175 9.67 -5.27 5.93
CA GLN A 175 10.23 -3.93 5.87
C GLN A 175 9.60 -3.25 4.66
N ILE A 176 8.32 -2.95 4.79
CA ILE A 176 7.78 -1.87 4.00
C ILE A 176 8.39 -0.64 4.65
N GLU A 177 9.44 -0.11 4.02
CA GLU A 177 9.86 1.27 4.24
C GLU A 177 8.73 2.15 3.73
N LEU A 178 7.66 2.20 4.51
CA LEU A 178 6.67 3.22 4.38
C LEU A 178 7.36 4.45 4.88
N ILE A 179 7.81 5.23 3.92
CA ILE A 179 8.23 6.58 4.17
C ILE A 179 6.94 7.35 4.46
N ILE A 180 6.59 7.40 5.74
CA ILE A 180 5.38 8.07 6.22
C ILE A 180 5.72 9.55 6.37
N ARG A 181 4.79 10.41 5.98
CA ARG A 181 4.86 11.83 6.31
C ARG A 181 4.67 11.96 7.82
N ILE A 182 5.71 12.35 8.55
CA ILE A 182 5.52 12.86 9.90
C ILE A 182 5.10 14.32 9.73
N GLU A 183 3.80 14.61 9.84
CA GLU A 183 3.38 15.95 10.22
C GLU A 183 3.97 16.23 11.60
N GLN A 184 4.71 17.33 11.73
CA GLN A 184 5.51 17.62 12.91
C GLN A 184 4.66 17.52 14.18
N ILE A 185 5.13 16.72 15.14
CA ILE A 185 4.77 16.89 16.56
C ILE A 185 5.26 18.26 17.01
#